data_AF-A0A6L6C9N6-F1
#
_entry.id   AF-A0A6L6C9N6-F1
#
_cell.length_a   1.000
_cell.length_b   1.000
_cell.length_c   1.000
_cell.angle_alpha   90.00
_cell.angle_beta   90.00
_cell.angle_gamma   90.00
#
_symmetry.space_group_name_H-M   'P 1'
#
loop_
_entity.id
_entity.type
_entity.pdbx_description
1 polymer ?
#
loop_
_entity_poly.entity_id
_entity_poly.type
_entity_poly.pdbx_seq_one_letter_code
_entity_poly.pdbx_strand_id
1 'polypeptide(L)'
;MSDNSQDLAIDEFGQPTDAKSARKEALAAERAIASKYWGGFQIRIVATFALCVALWVAVVVVSLTHPVPLWAGLIINTIVASLFYMPMHEAVHGNISGRQEKWRGVENFVGAICAIPLGFSFAAHRSSHLRHHAYTNNPDRDPDHYTYGKLSSLVGKWF
;
A
#
# COMPACT_ATOMS: atom_id res chain seq x y z
N MET A 1 -7.68 -21.28 38.05
CA MET A 1 -7.10 -20.06 37.45
C MET A 1 -5.67 -20.43 37.10
N SER A 2 -5.47 -21.01 35.91
CA SER A 2 -4.15 -21.52 35.50
C SER A 2 -3.29 -20.33 35.07
N ASP A 3 -2.27 -20.08 35.86
CA ASP A 3 -1.20 -19.14 35.56
C ASP A 3 -0.59 -19.52 34.19
N ASN A 4 -0.67 -18.60 33.24
CA ASN A 4 -0.13 -18.77 31.88
C ASN A 4 1.14 -17.92 31.75
N SER A 5 1.98 -17.91 32.79
CA SER A 5 3.39 -17.62 32.67
C SER A 5 4.06 -18.77 31.91
N GLN A 6 3.98 -18.71 30.58
CA GLN A 6 5.10 -19.27 29.81
C GLN A 6 6.31 -18.46 30.26
N ASP A 7 7.07 -19.03 31.20
CA ASP A 7 8.34 -18.50 31.68
C ASP A 7 9.16 -18.15 30.44
N LEU A 8 9.31 -16.83 30.21
CA LEU A 8 10.24 -16.33 29.21
C LEU A 8 11.60 -16.87 29.67
N ALA A 9 12.18 -17.78 28.92
CA ALA A 9 13.43 -18.43 29.28
C ALA A 9 14.55 -17.37 29.20
N ILE A 10 14.74 -16.63 30.28
CA ILE A 10 15.71 -15.55 30.44
C ILE A 10 16.90 -16.06 31.26
N ASP A 11 18.12 -15.70 30.86
CA ASP A 11 19.33 -16.06 31.59
C ASP A 11 19.52 -15.21 32.86
N GLU A 12 20.59 -15.48 33.60
CA GLU A 12 20.94 -14.76 34.83
C GLU A 12 21.23 -13.25 34.61
N PHE A 13 21.39 -12.83 33.36
CA PHE A 13 21.55 -11.44 32.93
C PHE A 13 20.27 -10.84 32.32
N GLY A 14 19.15 -11.59 32.37
CA GLY A 14 17.85 -11.17 31.85
C GLY A 14 17.72 -11.22 30.33
N GLN A 15 18.60 -11.94 29.62
CA GLN A 15 18.57 -12.09 28.16
C GLN A 15 17.83 -13.37 27.73
N PRO A 16 17.09 -13.37 26.62
CA PRO A 16 16.43 -14.58 26.12
C PRO A 16 17.41 -15.69 25.75
N THR A 17 17.18 -16.88 26.29
CA THR A 17 17.98 -18.09 26.04
C THR A 17 17.57 -18.83 24.77
N ASP A 18 16.37 -18.58 24.24
CA ASP A 18 15.88 -19.17 22.99
C ASP A 18 15.78 -18.15 21.85
N ALA A 19 16.05 -18.61 20.63
CA ALA A 19 16.12 -17.76 19.44
C ALA A 19 14.78 -17.07 19.09
N LYS A 20 13.64 -17.65 19.49
CA LYS A 20 12.30 -17.08 19.21
C LYS A 20 12.03 -15.90 20.14
N SER A 21 12.36 -16.04 21.42
CA SER A 21 12.25 -14.98 22.42
C SER A 21 13.23 -13.84 22.12
N ALA A 22 14.48 -14.16 21.76
CA ALA A 22 15.46 -13.16 21.30
C ALA A 22 14.97 -12.37 20.08
N ARG A 23 14.40 -13.04 19.07
CA ARG A 23 13.81 -12.38 17.91
C ARG A 23 12.63 -11.49 18.28
N LYS A 24 11.76 -11.93 19.20
CA LYS A 24 10.60 -11.15 19.66
C LYS A 24 11.03 -9.85 20.33
N GLU A 25 12.04 -9.91 21.20
CA GLU A 25 12.60 -8.72 21.86
C GLU A 25 13.29 -7.78 20.87
N ALA A 26 14.09 -8.30 19.95
CA ALA A 26 14.71 -7.50 18.89
C ALA A 26 13.66 -6.74 18.07
N LEU A 27 12.57 -7.40 17.66
CA LEU A 27 11.44 -6.76 16.96
C LEU A 27 10.70 -5.74 17.83
N ALA A 28 10.58 -5.98 19.13
CA ALA A 28 9.97 -5.03 20.05
C ALA A 28 10.83 -3.76 20.20
N ALA A 29 12.15 -3.92 20.34
CA ALA A 29 13.10 -2.81 20.38
C ALA A 29 13.10 -2.02 19.06
N GLU A 30 13.10 -2.71 17.91
CA GLU A 30 13.00 -2.08 16.60
C GLU A 30 11.71 -1.26 16.46
N ARG A 31 10.56 -1.84 16.84
CA ARG A 31 9.27 -1.14 16.83
C ARG A 31 9.25 0.07 17.75
N ALA A 32 9.87 -0.01 18.93
CA ALA A 32 9.96 1.10 19.86
C ALA A 32 10.72 2.30 19.26
N ILE A 33 11.79 2.03 18.49
CA ILE A 33 12.53 3.08 17.77
C ILE A 33 11.72 3.58 16.56
N ALA A 34 11.24 2.66 15.72
CA ALA A 34 10.55 3.00 14.48
C ALA A 34 9.25 3.78 14.71
N SER A 35 8.48 3.44 15.74
CA SER A 35 7.17 4.06 16.04
C SER A 35 7.21 5.57 16.25
N LYS A 36 8.39 6.15 16.50
CA LYS A 36 8.59 7.60 16.58
C LYS A 36 8.40 8.31 15.23
N TYR A 37 8.56 7.58 14.13
CA TYR A 37 8.60 8.12 12.78
C TYR A 37 7.36 7.78 11.94
N TRP A 38 6.45 6.93 12.43
CA TRP A 38 5.25 6.52 11.70
C TRP A 38 4.02 6.38 12.60
N GLY A 39 2.82 6.36 11.99
CA GLY A 39 1.55 6.19 12.71
C GLY A 39 0.72 7.46 12.89
N GLY A 40 1.24 8.63 12.48
CA GLY A 40 0.46 9.85 12.35
C GLY A 40 -0.43 9.86 11.10
N PHE A 41 -1.41 10.77 11.07
CA PHE A 41 -2.28 10.98 9.91
C PHE A 41 -1.50 11.64 8.78
N GLN A 42 -1.50 11.04 7.58
CA GLN A 42 -0.64 11.44 6.47
C GLN A 42 -1.30 12.49 5.58
N ILE A 43 -1.26 13.75 6.03
CA ILE A 43 -1.81 14.88 5.25
C ILE A 43 -1.19 15.01 3.85
N ARG A 44 0.09 14.64 3.70
CA ARG A 44 0.79 14.65 2.41
C ARG A 44 0.08 13.75 1.40
N ILE A 45 -0.34 12.55 1.81
CA ILE A 45 -1.04 11.61 0.94
C ILE A 45 -2.45 12.11 0.60
N VAL A 46 -3.15 12.71 1.57
CA VAL A 46 -4.46 13.33 1.33
C VAL A 46 -4.34 14.49 0.33
N ALA A 47 -3.31 15.32 0.45
CA ALA A 47 -3.05 16.42 -0.49
C ALA A 47 -2.69 15.89 -1.89
N THR A 48 -1.86 14.84 -1.98
CA THR A 48 -1.57 14.17 -3.26
C THR A 48 -2.84 13.62 -3.89
N PHE A 49 -3.68 12.92 -3.13
CA PHE A 49 -4.97 12.42 -3.60
C PHE A 49 -5.86 13.56 -4.14
N ALA A 50 -6.02 14.65 -3.39
CA ALA A 50 -6.82 15.79 -3.81
C ALA A 50 -6.28 16.43 -5.10
N LEU A 51 -4.95 16.56 -5.23
CA LEU A 51 -4.30 17.07 -6.43
C LEU A 51 -4.54 16.14 -7.63
N CYS A 52 -4.40 14.82 -7.45
CA CYS A 52 -4.68 13.84 -8.51
C CYS A 52 -6.13 13.93 -8.99
N VAL A 53 -7.11 14.02 -8.07
CA VAL A 53 -8.53 14.22 -8.41
C VAL A 53 -8.73 15.52 -9.19
N ALA A 54 -8.17 16.63 -8.72
CA ALA A 54 -8.30 17.92 -9.38
C ALA A 54 -7.72 17.90 -10.81
N LEU A 55 -6.52 17.33 -10.98
CA LEU A 55 -5.86 17.21 -12.28
C LEU A 55 -6.66 16.30 -13.23
N TRP A 56 -7.15 15.17 -12.74
CA TRP A 56 -7.92 14.22 -13.53
C TRP A 56 -9.23 14.83 -14.03
N VAL A 57 -9.99 15.46 -13.13
CA VAL A 57 -11.22 16.18 -13.50
C VAL A 57 -10.91 17.33 -14.47
N ALA A 58 -9.82 18.08 -14.25
CA ALA A 58 -9.43 19.16 -15.14
C ALA A 58 -9.13 18.66 -16.56
N VAL A 59 -8.40 17.55 -16.71
CA VAL A 59 -8.11 16.97 -18.04
C VAL A 59 -9.40 16.54 -18.74
N VAL A 60 -10.33 15.90 -18.01
CA VAL A 60 -11.63 15.50 -18.57
C VAL A 60 -12.43 16.72 -19.02
N VAL A 61 -12.59 17.73 -18.15
CA VAL A 61 -13.34 18.95 -18.46
C VAL A 61 -12.73 19.67 -19.67
N VAL A 62 -11.41 19.89 -19.66
CA VAL A 62 -10.73 20.60 -20.75
C VAL A 62 -10.86 19.86 -22.08
N SER A 63 -10.76 18.53 -22.06
CA SER A 63 -10.90 17.70 -23.26
C SER A 63 -12.32 17.72 -23.85
N LEU A 64 -13.33 18.06 -23.03
CA LEU A 64 -14.73 18.13 -23.45
C LEU A 64 -15.20 19.54 -23.82
N THR A 65 -14.59 20.59 -23.25
CA THR A 65 -15.03 21.99 -23.45
C THR A 65 -14.18 22.79 -24.42
N HIS A 66 -12.98 22.32 -24.76
CA HIS A 66 -12.05 23.01 -25.64
C HIS A 66 -11.71 22.15 -26.86
N PRO A 67 -11.20 22.75 -27.96
CA PRO A 67 -10.82 22.02 -29.18
C PRO A 67 -9.49 21.25 -28.99
N VAL A 68 -9.42 20.40 -27.98
CA VAL A 68 -8.31 19.49 -27.72
C VAL A 68 -8.56 18.18 -28.48
N PRO A 69 -7.61 17.68 -29.27
CA PRO A 69 -7.75 16.36 -29.88
C PRO A 69 -7.95 15.28 -28.82
N LEU A 70 -8.99 14.45 -28.96
CA LEU A 70 -9.35 13.44 -27.95
C LEU A 70 -8.21 12.45 -27.65
N TRP A 71 -7.38 12.13 -28.65
CA TRP A 71 -6.21 11.26 -28.45
C TRP A 71 -5.16 11.89 -27.51
N ALA A 72 -5.00 13.22 -27.55
CA ALA A 72 -4.08 13.93 -26.66
C ALA A 72 -4.66 13.96 -25.23
N GLY A 73 -5.96 14.23 -25.11
CA GLY A 73 -6.69 14.12 -23.84
C GLY A 73 -6.55 12.73 -23.22
N LEU A 74 -6.70 11.66 -24.02
CA LEU A 74 -6.52 10.28 -23.57
C LEU A 74 -5.10 10.02 -23.00
N ILE A 75 -4.05 10.42 -23.72
CA ILE A 75 -2.67 10.22 -23.26
C ILE A 75 -2.42 10.94 -21.94
N ILE A 76 -2.78 12.23 -21.86
CA ILE A 76 -2.59 13.03 -20.64
C ILE A 76 -3.39 12.42 -19.49
N ASN A 77 -4.64 12.04 -19.74
CA ASN A 77 -5.51 11.46 -18.73
C ASN A 77 -4.95 10.13 -18.21
N THR A 78 -4.32 9.33 -19.07
CA THR A 78 -3.69 8.05 -18.70
C THR A 78 -2.49 8.28 -17.76
N ILE A 79 -1.65 9.28 -18.06
CA ILE A 79 -0.53 9.67 -17.20
C ILE A 79 -1.06 10.13 -15.84
N VAL A 80 -2.06 11.01 -15.81
CA VAL A 80 -2.65 11.50 -14.55
C VAL A 80 -3.32 10.37 -13.77
N ALA A 81 -4.05 9.47 -14.45
CA ALA A 81 -4.68 8.31 -13.84
C ALA A 81 -3.66 7.39 -13.16
N SER A 82 -2.48 7.19 -13.75
CA SER A 82 -1.41 6.39 -13.13
C SER A 82 -0.93 6.93 -11.78
N LEU A 83 -1.01 8.24 -11.55
CA LEU A 83 -0.61 8.88 -10.30
C LEU A 83 -1.50 8.48 -9.12
N PHE A 84 -2.73 8.03 -9.37
CA PHE A 84 -3.64 7.53 -8.32
C PHE A 84 -3.15 6.23 -7.67
N TYR A 85 -2.20 5.53 -8.29
CA TYR A 85 -1.65 4.31 -7.70
C TYR A 85 -0.99 4.58 -6.35
N MET A 86 -0.27 5.70 -6.19
CA MET A 86 0.38 6.05 -4.93
C MET A 86 -0.59 6.24 -3.76
N PRO A 87 -1.62 7.11 -3.81
CA PRO A 87 -2.58 7.24 -2.72
C PRO A 87 -3.38 5.96 -2.47
N MET A 88 -3.69 5.18 -3.52
CA MET A 88 -4.33 3.87 -3.35
C MET A 88 -3.41 2.87 -2.64
N HIS A 89 -2.12 2.81 -3.00
CA HIS A 89 -1.12 1.95 -2.38
C HIS A 89 -0.99 2.24 -0.88
N GLU A 90 -0.92 3.52 -0.51
CA GLU A 90 -0.90 3.89 0.91
C GLU A 90 -2.19 3.51 1.63
N ALA A 91 -3.34 3.61 0.95
CA ALA A 91 -4.62 3.17 1.49
C ALA A 91 -4.71 1.65 1.69
N VAL A 92 -4.10 0.86 0.80
CA VAL A 92 -3.98 -0.60 0.94
C VAL A 92 -3.30 -0.95 2.26
N HIS A 93 -2.20 -0.27 2.57
CA HIS A 93 -1.41 -0.45 3.80
C HIS A 93 -2.05 0.15 5.05
N GLY A 94 -3.07 1.00 4.90
CA GLY A 94 -3.65 1.73 6.03
C GLY A 94 -2.75 2.86 6.56
N ASN A 95 -1.88 3.38 5.70
CA ASN A 95 -0.88 4.37 6.10
C ASN A 95 -1.49 5.77 6.24
N ILE A 96 -2.64 6.08 5.62
CA ILE A 96 -3.19 7.44 5.60
C ILE A 96 -3.67 7.85 7.00
N SER A 97 -4.40 6.97 7.68
CA SER A 97 -4.91 7.12 9.03
C SER A 97 -3.87 6.77 10.10
N GLY A 98 -2.86 5.97 9.73
CA GLY A 98 -1.83 5.50 10.65
C GLY A 98 -2.44 4.70 11.80
N ARG A 99 -2.16 5.11 13.05
CA ARG A 99 -2.68 4.45 14.26
C ARG A 99 -4.01 5.04 14.74
N GLN A 100 -4.62 5.95 13.99
CA GLN A 100 -5.84 6.65 14.39
C GLN A 100 -7.08 5.90 13.92
N GLU A 101 -7.58 4.96 14.74
CA GLU A 101 -8.74 4.11 14.43
C GLU A 101 -9.97 4.88 13.94
N LYS A 102 -10.24 6.07 14.50
CA LYS A 102 -11.36 6.94 14.10
C LYS A 102 -11.34 7.35 12.62
N TRP A 103 -10.18 7.33 11.96
CA TRP A 103 -10.00 7.74 10.57
C TRP A 103 -9.83 6.58 9.61
N ARG A 104 -10.00 5.32 10.04
CA ARG A 104 -9.81 4.15 9.16
C ARG A 104 -10.73 4.11 7.95
N GLY A 105 -11.88 4.77 8.02
CA GLY A 105 -12.78 4.92 6.87
C GLY A 105 -12.14 5.68 5.69
N VAL A 106 -11.17 6.55 5.97
CA VAL A 106 -10.44 7.33 4.94
C VAL A 106 -9.71 6.41 3.98
N GLU A 107 -9.16 5.29 4.44
CA GLU A 107 -8.46 4.33 3.59
C GLU A 107 -9.39 3.76 2.51
N ASN A 108 -10.57 3.31 2.93
CA ASN A 108 -11.55 2.73 2.02
C ASN A 108 -12.09 3.77 1.05
N PHE A 109 -12.31 5.00 1.52
CA PHE A 109 -12.76 6.09 0.67
C PHE A 109 -11.71 6.46 -0.39
N VAL A 110 -10.48 6.77 0.02
CA VAL A 110 -9.38 7.13 -0.89
C VAL A 110 -9.11 5.99 -1.85
N GLY A 111 -8.97 4.76 -1.34
CA GLY A 111 -8.74 3.58 -2.16
C GLY A 111 -9.84 3.33 -3.20
N ALA A 112 -11.11 3.42 -2.80
CA ALA A 112 -12.24 3.22 -3.72
C ALA A 112 -12.34 4.31 -4.80
N ILE A 113 -12.05 5.58 -4.47
CA ILE A 113 -12.03 6.65 -5.49
C ILE A 113 -10.85 6.46 -6.43
N CYS A 114 -9.66 6.10 -5.93
CA CYS A 114 -8.48 5.86 -6.77
C CYS A 114 -8.65 4.68 -7.73
N ALA A 115 -9.46 3.67 -7.36
CA ALA A 115 -9.77 2.53 -8.21
C ALA A 115 -10.48 2.91 -9.53
N ILE A 116 -11.22 4.02 -9.56
CA ILE A 116 -11.99 4.47 -10.73
C ILE A 116 -11.06 4.81 -11.91
N PRO A 117 -10.12 5.78 -11.80
CA PRO A 117 -9.21 6.11 -12.89
C PRO A 117 -8.20 5.00 -13.18
N LEU A 118 -7.87 4.17 -12.19
CA LEU A 118 -6.95 3.04 -12.36
C LEU A 118 -7.60 1.84 -13.07
N GLY A 119 -8.93 1.74 -13.05
CA GLY A 119 -9.66 0.70 -13.77
C GLY A 119 -9.62 -0.70 -13.13
N PHE A 120 -9.28 -0.82 -11.85
CA PHE A 120 -9.28 -2.10 -11.14
C PHE A 120 -9.75 -1.99 -9.68
N SER A 121 -10.22 -3.10 -9.12
CA SER A 121 -10.84 -3.12 -7.78
C SER A 121 -9.84 -2.88 -6.66
N PHE A 122 -10.12 -1.87 -5.81
CA PHE A 122 -9.35 -1.62 -4.58
C PHE A 122 -9.37 -2.81 -3.62
N ALA A 123 -10.51 -3.46 -3.42
CA ALA A 123 -10.62 -4.58 -2.47
C ALA A 123 -9.81 -5.80 -2.93
N ALA A 124 -9.89 -6.14 -4.22
CA ALA A 124 -9.12 -7.22 -4.80
C ALA A 124 -7.62 -6.90 -4.72
N HIS A 125 -7.23 -5.69 -5.14
CA HIS A 125 -5.84 -5.24 -5.09
C HIS A 125 -5.28 -5.22 -3.66
N ARG A 126 -6.04 -4.74 -2.67
CA ARG A 126 -5.62 -4.74 -1.26
C ARG A 126 -5.25 -6.14 -0.79
N SER A 127 -6.07 -7.13 -1.10
CA SER A 127 -5.82 -8.52 -0.70
C SER A 127 -4.61 -9.13 -1.43
N SER A 128 -4.46 -8.87 -2.73
CA SER A 128 -3.35 -9.35 -3.55
C SER A 128 -2.03 -8.72 -3.11
N HIS A 129 -2.01 -7.39 -3.00
CA HIS A 129 -0.81 -6.60 -2.68
C HIS A 129 -0.27 -6.91 -1.29
N LEU A 130 -1.13 -7.06 -0.27
CA LEU A 130 -0.67 -7.47 1.06
C LEU A 130 -0.11 -8.90 1.07
N ARG A 131 -0.64 -9.79 0.22
CA ARG A 131 -0.07 -11.14 0.03
C ARG A 131 1.28 -11.09 -0.69
N HIS A 132 1.42 -10.23 -1.70
CA HIS A 132 2.70 -9.95 -2.35
C HIS A 132 3.75 -9.48 -1.34
N HIS A 133 3.46 -8.50 -0.49
CA HIS A 133 4.40 -8.05 0.57
C HIS A 133 4.73 -9.15 1.60
N ALA A 134 3.77 -10.03 1.91
CA ALA A 134 4.01 -11.12 2.84
C ALA A 134 4.90 -12.24 2.26
N TYR A 135 4.90 -12.43 0.94
CA TYR A 135 5.58 -13.54 0.26
C TYR A 135 6.41 -13.12 -0.94
N THR A 136 6.93 -11.89 -0.96
CA THR A 136 7.55 -11.28 -2.14
C THR A 136 8.54 -12.22 -2.84
N ASN A 137 8.37 -12.40 -4.15
CA ASN A 137 9.15 -13.29 -5.02
C ASN A 137 9.04 -14.80 -4.73
N ASN A 138 8.14 -15.24 -3.85
CA ASN A 138 7.86 -16.66 -3.66
C ASN A 138 7.04 -17.19 -4.86
N PRO A 139 7.52 -18.24 -5.55
CA PRO A 139 6.89 -18.70 -6.79
C PRO A 139 5.45 -19.19 -6.64
N ASP A 140 5.09 -19.73 -5.47
CA ASP A 140 3.78 -20.36 -5.25
C ASP A 140 2.81 -19.46 -4.49
N ARG A 141 3.31 -18.44 -3.77
CA ARG A 141 2.53 -17.67 -2.79
C ARG A 141 2.39 -16.20 -3.13
N ASP A 142 3.32 -15.66 -3.91
CA ASP A 142 3.25 -14.29 -4.39
C ASP A 142 2.32 -14.22 -5.61
N PRO A 143 1.16 -13.56 -5.51
CA PRO A 143 0.23 -13.46 -6.63
C PRO A 143 0.85 -12.72 -7.82
N ASP A 144 1.89 -11.92 -7.62
CA ASP A 144 2.52 -11.11 -8.66
C ASP A 144 3.77 -11.79 -9.25
N HIS A 145 4.14 -13.00 -8.79
CA HIS A 145 5.34 -13.70 -9.26
C HIS A 145 5.36 -13.93 -10.77
N TYR A 146 4.19 -14.12 -11.39
CA TYR A 146 4.08 -14.29 -12.83
C TYR A 146 4.67 -13.09 -13.61
N THR A 147 4.76 -11.89 -13.01
CA THR A 147 5.36 -10.71 -13.64
C THR A 147 6.89 -10.63 -13.50
N TYR A 148 7.53 -11.53 -12.73
CA TYR A 148 8.97 -11.52 -12.47
C TYR A 148 9.83 -11.66 -13.74
N GLY A 149 10.90 -10.86 -13.88
CA GLY A 149 11.90 -11.03 -14.92
C GLY A 149 12.08 -9.80 -15.82
N LYS A 150 12.67 -9.99 -17.00
CA LYS A 150 12.96 -8.89 -17.94
C LYS A 150 11.67 -8.32 -18.52
N LEU A 151 11.64 -7.00 -18.75
CA LEU A 151 10.49 -6.32 -19.38
C LEU A 151 10.10 -6.96 -20.73
N SER A 152 11.09 -7.40 -21.52
CA SER A 152 10.84 -8.10 -22.79
C SER A 152 10.06 -9.42 -22.65
N SER A 153 10.09 -10.05 -21.47
CA SER A 153 9.35 -11.29 -21.22
C SER A 153 7.86 -11.07 -20.93
N LEU A 154 7.44 -9.83 -20.65
CA LEU A 154 6.05 -9.53 -20.29
C LEU A 154 5.09 -9.76 -21.46
N VAL A 155 5.52 -9.51 -22.69
CA VAL A 155 4.67 -9.72 -23.88
C VAL A 155 4.23 -11.19 -23.97
N GLY A 156 5.13 -12.13 -23.74
CA GLY A 156 4.82 -13.57 -23.78
C GLY A 156 4.13 -14.13 -22.52
N LYS A 157 3.82 -13.29 -21.53
CA LYS A 157 3.08 -13.68 -20.32
C LYS A 157 1.62 -13.20 -20.35
N TRP A 158 1.34 -12.23 -21.21
CA TRP A 158 0.01 -11.64 -21.41
C TRP A 158 -0.75 -12.28 -22.59
N PHE A 159 -0.08 -13.08 -23.41
CA PHE A 159 -0.60 -13.81 -24.56
C PHE A 159 -0.05 -15.23 -24.55
#